data_AF-A0AAJ1T345-F1
#
_entry.id   AF-A0AAJ1T345-F1
#
_cell.length_a   1.000
_cell.length_b   1.000
_cell.length_c   1.000
_cell.angle_alpha   90.00
_cell.angle_beta   90.00
_cell.angle_gamma   90.00
#
_symmetry.space_group_name_H-M   'P 1'
#
loop_
_entity.id
_entity.type
_entity.pdbx_description
1 polymer ?
#
loop_
_entity_poly.entity_id
_entity_poly.type
_entity_poly.pdbx_seq_one_letter_code
_entity_poly.pdbx_strand_id
1 'polypeptide(L)'
;MIIVIQGIAFLIEIYSWALIIYILMSWFPGARENAFGRFLSSICEPFLEPFRKIIPPLGMIDISPIVAFIVLNLAKKGVQQLYFWF
;
A
#
# COMPACT_ATOMS: atom_id res chain seq x y z
N MET A 1 1.76 23.56 9.73
CA MET A 1 2.77 22.83 8.95
C MET A 1 3.05 21.45 9.55
N ILE A 2 3.55 21.39 10.80
CA ILE A 2 3.92 20.13 11.47
C ILE A 2 2.76 19.13 11.59
N ILE A 3 1.58 19.57 12.04
CA ILE A 3 0.38 18.72 12.17
C ILE A 3 -0.01 18.08 10.83
N VAL A 4 0.14 18.82 9.73
CA VAL A 4 -0.17 18.32 8.38
C VAL A 4 0.81 17.20 7.99
N ILE A 5 2.10 17.41 8.24
CA ILE A 5 3.14 16.41 7.95
C ILE A 5 2.92 15.13 8.77
N GLN A 6 2.60 15.27 10.07
CA GLN A 6 2.28 14.15 10.94
C GLN A 6 1.02 13.41 10.48
N GLY A 7 -0.03 14.15 10.09
CA GLY A 7 -1.25 13.56 9.54
C GLY A 7 -0.99 12.74 8.28
N ILE A 8 -0.17 13.26 7.36
CA ILE A 8 0.22 12.53 6.14
C ILE A 8 1.02 11.27 6.49
N ALA A 9 2.01 11.38 7.38
CA ALA A 9 2.82 10.24 7.80
C ALA A 9 1.96 9.12 8.43
N PHE A 10 0.98 9.51 9.25
CA PHE A 10 0.02 8.58 9.87
C PHE A 10 -0.88 7.91 8.84
N LEU A 11 -1.39 8.65 7.85
CA LEU A 11 -2.18 8.08 6.76
C LEU A 11 -1.39 7.09 5.90
N ILE A 12 -0.13 7.39 5.60
CA ILE A 12 0.77 6.47 4.88
C ILE A 12 0.97 5.18 5.69
N GLU A 13 1.07 5.27 7.01
CA GLU A 13 1.22 4.11 7.88
C GLU A 13 -0.04 3.24 7.92
N ILE A 14 -1.21 3.84 8.09
CA ILE A 14 -2.49 3.12 7.99
C ILE A 14 -2.63 2.44 6.64
N TYR A 15 -2.32 3.17 5.56
CA TYR A 15 -2.41 2.63 4.21
C TYR A 15 -1.43 1.46 3.99
N SER A 16 -0.23 1.54 4.57
CA SER A 16 0.75 0.45 4.53
C SER A 16 0.17 -0.82 5.18
N TRP A 17 -0.45 -0.70 6.35
CA TRP A 17 -1.12 -1.83 7.02
C TRP A 17 -2.31 -2.36 6.23
N ALA A 18 -3.13 -1.48 5.66
CA ALA A 18 -4.24 -1.86 4.79
C ALA A 18 -3.75 -2.67 3.58
N LEU A 19 -2.62 -2.26 2.96
CA LEU A 19 -2.00 -2.97 1.86
C LEU A 19 -1.53 -4.38 2.28
N ILE A 20 -0.87 -4.49 3.45
CA ILE A 20 -0.44 -5.78 4.01
C ILE A 20 -1.64 -6.70 4.17
N ILE A 21 -2.71 -6.24 4.83
CA ILE A 21 -3.93 -7.02 5.03
C ILE A 21 -4.51 -7.44 3.68
N TYR A 22 -4.61 -6.53 2.73
CA TYR A 22 -5.16 -6.81 1.40
C TYR A 22 -4.38 -7.88 0.61
N ILE A 23 -3.05 -7.88 0.75
CA ILE A 23 -2.18 -8.88 0.13
C ILE A 23 -2.35 -10.22 0.84
N LEU A 24 -2.34 -10.25 2.17
CA LEU A 24 -2.56 -11.49 2.93
C LEU A 24 -3.93 -12.10 2.65
N MET A 25 -4.96 -11.28 2.41
CA MET A 25 -6.28 -11.75 1.98
C MET A 25 -6.27 -12.46 0.63
N SER A 26 -5.26 -12.27 -0.23
CA SER A 26 -5.14 -13.06 -1.46
C SER A 26 -4.76 -14.52 -1.22
N TRP A 27 -4.19 -14.84 -0.05
CA TRP A 27 -3.77 -16.19 0.30
C TRP A 27 -4.92 -17.06 0.82
N PHE A 28 -6.03 -16.42 1.21
CA PHE A 28 -7.23 -17.08 1.70
C PHE A 28 -8.34 -17.02 0.64
N PRO A 29 -8.78 -18.16 0.09
CA PRO A 29 -9.90 -18.21 -0.86
C PRO A 29 -11.15 -17.53 -0.28
N GLY A 30 -11.82 -16.70 -1.09
CA GLY A 30 -13.05 -15.99 -0.69
C GLY A 30 -12.87 -14.80 0.25
N ALA A 31 -11.66 -14.54 0.79
CA ALA A 31 -11.47 -13.43 1.74
C ALA A 31 -11.73 -12.06 1.11
N ARG A 32 -11.37 -11.87 -0.17
CA ARG A 32 -11.61 -10.61 -0.91
C ARG A 32 -13.07 -10.38 -1.29
N GLU A 33 -13.90 -11.41 -1.25
CA GLU A 33 -15.28 -11.36 -1.74
C GLU A 33 -16.24 -10.77 -0.72
N ASN A 34 -15.89 -10.73 0.57
CA ASN A 34 -16.71 -10.11 1.61
C ASN A 34 -16.67 -8.56 1.54
N ALA A 35 -17.54 -7.89 2.30
CA ALA A 35 -17.64 -6.43 2.26
C ALA A 35 -16.32 -5.71 2.62
N PHE A 36 -15.57 -6.24 3.59
CA PHE A 36 -14.29 -5.69 4.01
C PHE A 36 -13.20 -5.87 2.94
N GLY A 37 -13.16 -7.05 2.29
CA GLY A 37 -12.25 -7.34 1.19
C GLY A 37 -12.51 -6.49 -0.03
N ARG A 38 -13.78 -6.25 -0.39
CA ARG A 38 -14.15 -5.34 -1.46
C ARG A 38 -13.78 -3.89 -1.15
N PHE A 39 -13.97 -3.47 0.11
CA PHE A 39 -13.52 -2.15 0.57
C PHE A 39 -12.00 -1.99 0.41
N LEU A 40 -11.21 -2.94 0.93
CA LEU A 40 -9.75 -2.91 0.76
C LEU A 40 -9.33 -2.96 -0.71
N SER A 41 -10.00 -3.76 -1.54
CA SER A 41 -9.73 -3.81 -2.97
C SER A 41 -9.96 -2.45 -3.64
N SER A 42 -11.00 -1.72 -3.26
CA SER A 42 -11.30 -0.41 -3.84
C SER A 42 -10.23 0.65 -3.56
N ILE A 43 -9.51 0.53 -2.44
CA ILE A 43 -8.46 1.48 -2.06
C ILE A 43 -7.06 1.02 -2.47
N CYS A 44 -6.77 -0.29 -2.39
CA CYS A 44 -5.43 -0.82 -2.64
C CYS A 44 -5.17 -1.10 -4.12
N GLU A 45 -6.17 -1.50 -4.90
CA GLU A 45 -5.95 -1.87 -6.31
C GLU A 45 -5.53 -0.72 -7.22
N PRO A 46 -6.11 0.49 -7.13
CA PRO A 46 -5.65 1.62 -7.95
C PRO A 46 -4.15 1.94 -7.76
N PHE A 47 -3.61 1.66 -6.58
CA PHE A 47 -2.18 1.80 -6.30
C PHE A 47 -1.37 0.62 -6.81
N LEU A 48 -1.87 -0.62 -6.70
CA LEU A 48 -1.15 -1.83 -7.13
C LEU A 48 -1.16 -2.04 -8.65
N GLU A 49 -2.22 -1.62 -9.34
CA GLU A 49 -2.44 -1.84 -10.77
C GLU A 49 -1.28 -1.31 -11.65
N PRO A 50 -0.74 -0.08 -11.45
CA PRO A 50 0.42 0.40 -12.20
C PRO A 50 1.66 -0.49 -12.02
N PHE A 51 1.90 -0.99 -10.81
CA PHE A 51 3.03 -1.88 -10.54
C PHE A 51 2.87 -3.23 -11.23
N ARG A 52 1.66 -3.79 -11.29
CA ARG A 52 1.36 -5.03 -12.03
C ARG A 52 1.49 -4.88 -13.54
N LYS A 53 1.22 -3.69 -14.07
CA LYS A 53 1.41 -3.40 -15.50
C LYS A 53 2.89 -3.37 -15.88
N ILE A 54 3.75 -2.93 -14.96
CA ILE A 54 5.20 -2.81 -15.18
C ILE A 54 5.92 -4.13 -14.85
N ILE A 55 5.48 -4.81 -13.78
CA ILE A 55 6.11 -6.00 -13.24
C ILE A 55 5.21 -7.20 -13.53
N PRO A 56 5.55 -8.04 -14.53
CA PRO A 56 4.79 -9.24 -14.79
C PRO A 56 4.83 -10.18 -13.57
N PRO A 57 3.73 -10.91 -13.28
CA PRO A 57 3.71 -11.88 -12.20
C PRO A 57 4.74 -13.00 -12.46
N LEU A 58 5.41 -13.46 -11.39
CA LEU A 58 6.31 -14.61 -11.49
C LEU A 58 5.51 -15.88 -11.20
N GLY A 59 5.00 -16.50 -12.26
CA GLY A 59 4.11 -17.65 -12.17
C GLY A 59 2.79 -17.27 -11.51
N MET A 60 2.48 -17.86 -10.36
CA MET A 60 1.27 -17.57 -9.58
C MET A 60 1.48 -16.49 -8.51
N ILE A 61 2.70 -15.98 -8.33
CA ILE A 61 3.04 -15.03 -7.27
C ILE A 61 3.10 -13.62 -7.84
N ASP A 62 2.26 -12.75 -7.27
CA ASP A 62 2.30 -11.32 -7.53
C ASP A 62 3.42 -10.66 -6.73
N ILE A 63 4.47 -10.21 -7.43
CA ILE A 63 5.64 -9.52 -6.84
C ILE A 63 5.44 -8.00 -6.82
N SER A 64 4.43 -7.48 -7.53
CA SER A 64 4.11 -6.05 -7.54
C SER A 64 3.97 -5.43 -6.14
N PRO A 65 3.46 -6.14 -5.10
CA PRO A 65 3.37 -5.57 -3.76
C PRO A 65 4.73 -5.22 -3.14
N ILE A 66 5.79 -5.98 -3.45
CA ILE A 66 7.13 -5.72 -2.91
C ILE A 66 7.60 -4.34 -3.39
N VAL A 67 7.47 -4.09 -4.70
CA VAL A 67 7.86 -2.79 -5.27
C VAL A 67 6.92 -1.68 -4.79
N ALA A 68 5.63 -1.95 -4.67
CA ALA A 68 4.67 -1.01 -4.12
C ALA A 68 5.05 -0.58 -2.68
N PHE A 69 5.50 -1.51 -1.83
CA PHE A 69 6.00 -1.19 -0.49
C PHE A 69 7.29 -0.38 -0.50
N ILE A 70 8.20 -0.65 -1.44
CA ILE A 70 9.43 0.15 -1.58
C ILE A 70 9.07 1.60 -1.90
N VAL A 71 8.17 1.82 -2.87
CA VAL A 71 7.71 3.18 -3.22
C VAL A 71 7.02 3.85 -2.04
N LEU A 72 6.15 3.14 -1.34
CA LEU A 72 5.44 3.67 -0.17
C LEU A 72 6.41 4.01 0.98
N ASN A 73 7.46 3.20 1.20
CA ASN A 73 8.49 3.46 2.20
C ASN A 73 9.32 4.70 1.85
N LEU A 74 9.67 4.88 0.58
CA LEU A 74 10.36 6.08 0.09
C LEU A 74 9.50 7.32 0.27
N ALA A 75 8.19 7.23 -0.02
CA ALA A 75 7.24 8.31 0.24
C ALA A 75 7.18 8.67 1.73
N LYS A 76 7.07 7.66 2.63
CA LYS A 76 7.09 7.87 4.09
C LYS A 76 8.37 8.57 4.54
N LYS A 77 9.54 8.12 4.08
CA LYS A 77 10.83 8.72 4.40
C LYS A 77 10.95 10.15 3.91
N GLY A 78 10.45 10.46 2.70
CA GLY A 78 10.42 11.82 2.18
C GLY A 78 9.58 12.75 3.06
N VAL A 79 8.39 12.31 3.47
CA VAL A 79 7.52 13.07 4.40
C VAL A 79 8.20 13.28 5.75
N GLN A 80 8.85 12.25 6.30
CA GLN A 80 9.61 12.35 7.54
C GLN A 80 10.82 13.29 7.41
N GLN A 81 11.52 13.29 6.27
CA GLN A 81 12.63 14.22 6.05
C GLN A 81 12.15 15.66 6.07
N LEU A 82 11.01 15.95 5.43
CA LEU A 82 10.41 17.29 5.48
C LEU A 82 10.08 17.70 6.92
N TYR A 83 9.61 16.79 7.78
CA TYR A 83 9.40 17.07 9.20
C TYR A 83 10.69 17.55 9.90
N PHE A 84 11.85 16.95 9.60
CA PHE A 84 13.12 17.33 10.21
C PHE A 84 13.68 18.67 9.73
N TRP A 85 13.19 19.19 8.60
CA TRP A 85 13.66 20.45 8.01
C TRP A 85 12.88 21.68 8.52
N PHE A 86 11.78 21.47 9.24
CA PHE A 86 10.94 22.51 9.84
C PHE A 86 11.00 22.43 11.37
#